data_AF-A0A3B8Q612-F1
#
_entry.id   AF-A0A3B8Q612-F1
#
_cell.length_a   1.000
_cell.length_b   1.000
_cell.length_c   1.000
_cell.angle_alpha   90.00
_cell.angle_beta   90.00
_cell.angle_gamma   90.00
#
_symmetry.space_group_name_H-M   'P 1'
#
loop_
_entity.id
_entity.type
_entity.pdbx_description
1 polymer ?
#
loop_
_entity_poly.entity_id
_entity_poly.type
_entity_poly.pdbx_seq_one_letter_code
_entity_poly.pdbx_strand_id
1 'polypeptide(L)'
;MRARAPLPEDTPSAEYSLSELAEAVNVWCAKAGITPANGQVGESLNERNLRFYRTVGLLDAPVAGGGRGYTERHLLQITAIRLLQAQGLPLRRIRELLFGRSLADLREIRERGRTEARATRAASASAAILTPGEAWQLLPVTSHVALLTKSSAPISAEQLRQIRAILGNPSASPAASGPEH
;
A
#
# COMPACT_ATOMS: atom_id res chain seq x y z
N MET A 1 -5.03 -12.97 32.16
CA MET A 1 -4.82 -11.64 31.54
C MET A 1 -3.37 -11.23 31.76
N ARG A 2 -2.50 -11.31 30.74
CA ARG A 2 -1.12 -10.83 30.86
C ARG A 2 -1.02 -9.45 30.21
N ALA A 3 -0.66 -8.46 31.01
CA ALA A 3 -0.40 -7.09 30.59
C ALA A 3 0.76 -7.08 29.59
N ARG A 4 0.57 -6.35 28.48
CA ARG A 4 1.58 -6.17 27.44
C ARG A 4 2.39 -4.91 27.73
N ALA A 5 3.69 -5.07 27.92
CA ALA A 5 4.60 -3.94 28.10
C ALA A 5 4.63 -3.06 26.84
N PRO A 6 4.71 -1.72 26.99
CA PRO A 6 4.89 -0.83 25.85
C PRO A 6 6.23 -1.13 25.17
N LEU A 7 6.19 -1.27 23.84
CA LEU A 7 7.36 -1.50 23.00
C LEU A 7 8.35 -0.34 23.17
N PRO A 8 9.64 -0.59 23.48
CA PRO A 8 10.64 0.45 23.56
C PRO A 8 10.85 1.05 22.17
N GLU A 9 10.55 2.35 22.04
CA GLU A 9 10.99 3.14 20.90
C GLU A 9 12.53 3.26 21.02
N ASP A 10 13.25 2.98 19.93
CA ASP A 10 14.70 3.20 19.75
C ASP A 10 15.70 2.20 20.37
N THR A 11 15.70 0.93 19.93
CA THR A 11 16.91 0.09 19.95
C THR A 11 17.16 -0.64 18.61
N PRO A 12 18.33 -0.46 17.96
CA PRO A 12 18.62 -1.01 16.63
C PRO A 12 18.94 -2.53 16.58
N SER A 13 18.65 -3.30 17.63
CA SER A 13 18.96 -4.75 17.68
C SER A 13 17.85 -5.60 18.31
N ALA A 14 16.59 -5.19 18.22
CA ALA A 14 15.48 -6.02 18.70
C ALA A 14 15.23 -7.19 17.72
N GLU A 15 15.61 -8.41 18.12
CA GLU A 15 15.21 -9.62 17.41
C GLU A 15 13.72 -9.89 17.66
N TYR A 16 12.89 -9.66 16.64
CA TYR A 16 11.48 -9.98 16.65
C TYR A 16 11.26 -11.48 16.46
N SER A 17 10.24 -12.01 17.12
CA SER A 17 9.52 -13.18 16.66
C SER A 17 8.64 -12.83 15.45
N LEU A 18 8.11 -13.85 14.76
CA LEU A 18 7.25 -13.63 13.61
C LEU A 18 5.96 -12.85 13.97
N SER A 19 5.40 -13.13 15.16
CA SER A 19 4.21 -12.44 15.67
C SER A 19 4.50 -10.98 16.00
N GLU A 20 5.60 -10.72 16.74
CA GLU A 20 6.02 -9.36 17.08
C GLU A 20 6.35 -8.54 15.81
N LEU A 21 6.94 -9.18 14.80
CA LEU A 21 7.20 -8.53 13.51
C LEU A 21 5.91 -8.14 12.79
N ALA A 22 4.95 -9.07 12.69
CA ALA A 22 3.66 -8.79 12.07
C ALA A 22 2.93 -7.64 12.79
N GLU A 23 2.95 -7.67 14.12
CA GLU A 23 2.40 -6.62 14.95
C GLU A 23 3.08 -5.26 14.74
N ALA A 24 4.41 -5.22 14.76
CA ALA A 24 5.16 -4.00 14.52
C ALA A 24 4.81 -3.36 13.16
N VAL A 25 4.67 -4.19 12.12
CA VAL A 25 4.25 -3.72 10.79
C VAL A 25 2.81 -3.23 10.78
N ASN A 26 1.89 -3.92 11.45
CA ASN A 26 0.48 -3.49 11.55
C ASN A 26 0.37 -2.13 12.25
N VAL A 27 1.07 -1.94 13.37
CA VAL A 27 1.14 -0.66 14.10
C VAL A 27 1.69 0.44 13.19
N TRP A 28 2.76 0.15 12.45
CA TRP A 28 3.33 1.11 11.51
C TRP A 28 2.35 1.47 10.38
N CYS A 29 1.70 0.49 9.76
CA CYS A 29 0.71 0.72 8.70
C CYS A 29 -0.46 1.56 9.20
N ALA A 30 -0.95 1.29 10.41
CA ALA A 30 -2.02 2.06 11.02
C ALA A 30 -1.61 3.53 11.26
N LYS A 31 -0.42 3.77 11.86
CA LYS A 31 0.13 5.12 12.06
C LYS A 31 0.32 5.86 10.72
N ALA A 32 0.74 5.16 9.68
CA ALA A 32 0.97 5.73 8.36
C ALA A 32 -0.29 5.81 7.47
N GLY A 33 -1.42 5.25 7.89
CA GLY A 33 -2.66 5.18 7.11
C GLY A 33 -2.50 4.40 5.80
N ILE A 34 -1.67 3.35 5.79
CA ILE A 34 -1.45 2.50 4.62
C ILE A 34 -2.50 1.40 4.57
N THR A 35 -3.34 1.43 3.54
CA THR A 35 -4.36 0.41 3.26
C THR A 35 -4.15 -0.21 1.87
N PRO A 36 -4.50 -1.50 1.68
CA PRO A 36 -4.46 -2.11 0.35
C PRO A 36 -5.33 -1.38 -0.68
N ALA A 37 -4.86 -1.31 -1.93
CA ALA A 37 -5.56 -0.60 -3.02
C ALA A 37 -6.94 -1.21 -3.37
N ASN A 38 -7.13 -2.50 -3.12
CA ASN A 38 -8.33 -3.25 -3.51
C ASN A 38 -9.53 -3.02 -2.57
N GLY A 39 -9.47 -2.05 -1.66
CA GLY A 39 -10.56 -1.75 -0.73
C GLY A 39 -10.81 -2.85 0.31
N GLN A 40 -9.99 -3.91 0.33
CA GLN A 40 -10.00 -4.87 1.44
C GLN A 40 -9.44 -4.18 2.67
N VAL A 41 -10.36 -3.66 3.47
CA VAL A 41 -10.08 -3.18 4.81
C VAL A 41 -9.49 -4.34 5.61
N GLY A 42 -8.22 -4.21 5.99
CA GLY A 42 -7.71 -4.86 7.19
C GLY A 42 -7.62 -6.39 7.17
N GLU A 43 -6.96 -7.00 6.19
CA GLU A 43 -6.21 -8.20 6.57
C GLU A 43 -4.96 -7.73 7.32
N SER A 44 -5.11 -7.59 8.64
CA SER A 44 -3.98 -7.42 9.56
C SER A 44 -2.98 -8.54 9.28
N LEU A 45 -1.72 -8.18 9.09
CA LEU A 45 -0.68 -9.18 8.90
C LEU A 45 -0.64 -10.10 10.11
N ASN A 46 -0.56 -11.39 9.84
CA ASN A 46 -0.33 -12.41 10.86
C ASN A 46 0.84 -13.31 10.42
N GLU A 47 1.18 -14.26 11.29
CA GLU A 47 2.27 -15.20 11.03
C GLU A 47 2.08 -16.04 9.75
N ARG A 48 0.85 -16.37 9.36
CA ARG A 48 0.56 -17.11 8.13
C ARG A 48 0.96 -16.28 6.90
N ASN A 49 0.64 -14.98 6.89
CA ASN A 49 1.07 -14.08 5.82
C ASN A 49 2.59 -14.03 5.72
N LEU A 50 3.29 -13.88 6.86
CA LEU A 50 4.74 -13.77 6.87
C LEU A 50 5.44 -15.09 6.49
N ARG A 51 4.93 -16.25 6.94
CA ARG A 51 5.40 -17.56 6.48
C ARG A 51 5.21 -17.71 4.98
N PHE A 52 4.06 -17.31 4.45
CA PHE A 52 3.81 -17.33 3.02
C PHE A 52 4.80 -16.43 2.27
N TYR A 53 5.03 -15.19 2.72
CA TYR A 53 6.03 -14.29 2.13
C TYR A 53 7.43 -14.89 2.13
N ARG A 54 7.81 -15.62 3.18
CA ARG A 54 9.06 -16.37 3.21
C ARG A 54 9.09 -17.47 2.17
N THR A 55 8.05 -18.30 2.10
CA THR A 55 7.94 -19.41 1.12
C THR A 55 8.03 -18.90 -0.32
N VAL A 56 7.46 -17.74 -0.59
CA VAL A 56 7.51 -17.11 -1.92
C VAL A 56 8.70 -16.17 -2.10
N GLY A 57 9.71 -16.18 -1.21
CA GLY A 57 10.95 -15.41 -1.40
C GLY A 57 10.78 -13.88 -1.40
N LEU A 58 9.75 -13.37 -0.73
CA LEU A 58 9.51 -11.94 -0.50
C LEU A 58 10.09 -11.45 0.85
N LEU A 59 10.32 -12.38 1.78
CA LEU A 59 10.87 -12.13 3.10
C LEU A 59 12.07 -13.04 3.32
N ASP A 60 13.17 -12.46 3.79
CA ASP A 60 14.40 -13.21 4.07
C ASP A 60 14.18 -14.19 5.26
N ALA A 61 15.06 -15.20 5.36
CA ALA A 61 15.08 -16.09 6.51
C ALA A 61 15.60 -15.35 7.77
N PRO A 62 15.11 -15.69 8.97
CA PRO A 62 15.59 -15.07 10.20
C PRO A 62 17.09 -15.34 10.39
N VAL A 63 17.77 -14.39 11.02
CA VAL A 63 19.23 -14.46 11.28
C VAL A 63 19.55 -15.51 12.34
N ALA A 64 18.61 -15.79 13.24
CA ALA A 64 18.71 -16.80 14.29
C ALA A 64 17.61 -17.87 14.14
N GLY A 65 17.88 -19.07 14.67
CA GLY A 65 16.91 -20.17 14.75
C GLY A 65 15.94 -20.02 15.93
N GLY A 66 14.97 -20.94 16.04
CA GLY A 66 14.13 -21.05 17.25
C GLY A 66 12.95 -20.09 17.33
N GLY A 67 12.50 -19.50 16.21
CA GLY A 67 11.29 -18.68 16.16
C GLY A 67 11.49 -17.19 16.47
N ARG A 68 12.73 -16.78 16.75
CA ARG A 68 13.19 -15.38 16.82
C ARG A 68 14.22 -15.12 15.71
N GLY A 69 14.82 -13.93 15.68
CA GLY A 69 15.87 -13.57 14.71
C GLY A 69 15.40 -12.74 13.51
N TYR A 70 14.18 -12.21 13.54
CA TYR A 70 13.78 -11.18 12.58
C TYR A 70 14.30 -9.82 13.03
N THR A 71 14.86 -9.07 12.11
CA THR A 71 15.58 -7.82 12.36
C THR A 71 14.92 -6.63 11.67
N GLU A 72 15.51 -5.43 11.80
CA GLU A 72 15.08 -4.24 11.07
C GLU A 72 14.93 -4.49 9.55
N ARG A 73 15.82 -5.28 8.96
CA ARG A 73 15.74 -5.63 7.53
C ARG A 73 14.40 -6.26 7.17
N HIS A 74 13.91 -7.17 8.01
CA HIS A 74 12.66 -7.89 7.79
C HIS A 74 11.46 -6.95 7.95
N LEU A 75 11.52 -6.05 8.94
CA LEU A 75 10.52 -4.98 9.12
C LEU A 75 10.45 -4.11 7.86
N LEU A 76 11.60 -3.71 7.32
CA LEU A 76 11.73 -2.90 6.12
C LEU A 76 11.22 -3.63 4.87
N GLN A 77 11.51 -4.92 4.69
CA GLN A 77 10.96 -5.73 3.60
C GLN A 77 9.43 -5.76 3.63
N ILE A 78 8.83 -6.06 4.79
CA ILE A 78 7.37 -6.19 4.89
C ILE A 78 6.69 -4.82 4.73
N THR A 79 7.24 -3.75 5.31
CA THR A 79 6.71 -2.40 5.09
C THR A 79 6.78 -1.99 3.63
N ALA A 80 7.86 -2.31 2.91
CA ALA A 80 7.95 -2.09 1.47
C ALA A 80 6.89 -2.89 0.69
N ILE A 81 6.67 -4.16 1.04
CA ILE A 81 5.59 -4.97 0.44
C ILE A 81 4.24 -4.28 0.64
N ARG A 82 3.94 -3.80 1.86
CA ARG A 82 2.65 -3.14 2.16
C ARG A 82 2.46 -1.84 1.40
N LEU A 83 3.51 -1.04 1.25
CA LEU A 83 3.47 0.17 0.43
C LEU A 83 3.18 -0.14 -1.04
N LEU A 84 3.85 -1.14 -1.61
CA LEU A 84 3.64 -1.52 -3.01
C LEU A 84 2.28 -2.19 -3.23
N GLN A 85 1.75 -2.93 -2.26
CA GLN A 85 0.38 -3.45 -2.28
C GLN A 85 -0.67 -2.33 -2.21
N ALA A 86 -0.40 -1.27 -1.44
CA ALA A 86 -1.25 -0.08 -1.39
C ALA A 86 -1.29 0.69 -2.72
N GLN A 87 -0.29 0.47 -3.59
CA GLN A 87 -0.26 0.98 -4.96
C GLN A 87 -0.93 0.01 -5.97
N GLY A 88 -1.49 -1.12 -5.50
CA GLY A 88 -2.17 -2.10 -6.35
C GLY A 88 -1.23 -3.04 -7.12
N LEU A 89 0.06 -3.09 -6.76
CA LEU A 89 1.00 -3.97 -7.44
C LEU A 89 0.80 -5.44 -7.03
N PRO A 90 0.80 -6.38 -8.00
CA PRO A 90 0.70 -7.80 -7.69
C PRO A 90 1.99 -8.32 -7.04
N LEU A 91 1.87 -9.33 -6.16
CA LEU A 91 3.01 -9.89 -5.40
C LEU A 91 4.18 -10.33 -6.29
N ARG A 92 3.91 -10.83 -7.50
CA ARG A 92 4.95 -11.19 -8.47
C ARG A 92 5.83 -9.99 -8.83
N ARG A 93 5.20 -8.84 -9.13
CA ARG A 93 5.90 -7.60 -9.47
C ARG A 93 6.63 -7.02 -8.26
N ILE A 94 6.02 -7.09 -7.08
CA ILE A 94 6.64 -6.67 -5.82
C ILE A 94 7.94 -7.44 -5.58
N ARG A 95 7.95 -8.76 -5.84
CA ARG A 95 9.14 -9.57 -5.67
C ARG A 95 10.29 -9.11 -6.56
N GLU A 96 10.02 -8.84 -7.84
CA GLU A 96 11.02 -8.33 -8.78
C GLU A 96 11.61 -6.98 -8.31
N LEU A 97 10.76 -6.09 -7.79
CA LEU A 97 11.18 -4.76 -7.33
C LEU A 97 12.04 -4.81 -6.06
N LEU A 98 11.77 -5.77 -5.18
CA LEU A 98 12.46 -5.90 -3.89
C LEU A 98 13.66 -6.86 -3.94
N PHE A 99 13.79 -7.66 -5.00
CA PHE A 99 14.89 -8.60 -5.15
C PHE A 99 16.25 -7.86 -5.12
N GLY A 100 17.19 -8.36 -4.31
CA GLY A 100 18.54 -7.81 -4.21
C GLY A 100 18.65 -6.44 -3.53
N ARG A 101 17.56 -5.88 -2.99
CA ARG A 101 17.58 -4.55 -2.37
C ARG A 101 18.41 -4.50 -1.09
N SER A 102 19.23 -3.46 -1.01
CA SER A 102 20.03 -3.16 0.17
C SER A 102 19.14 -2.68 1.32
N LEU A 103 19.68 -2.64 2.54
CA LEU A 103 18.98 -2.05 3.68
C LEU A 103 18.68 -0.57 3.45
N ALA A 104 19.59 0.16 2.80
CA ALA A 104 19.42 1.57 2.48
C ALA A 104 18.28 1.78 1.47
N ASP A 105 18.23 0.98 0.41
CA ASP A 105 17.15 1.03 -0.59
C ASP A 105 15.78 0.81 0.06
N LEU A 106 15.67 -0.15 0.97
CA LEU A 106 14.40 -0.43 1.64
C LEU A 106 13.97 0.71 2.57
N ARG A 107 14.93 1.39 3.23
CA ARG A 107 14.64 2.60 4.02
C ARG A 107 14.15 3.73 3.13
N GLU A 108 14.78 3.91 1.96
CA GLU A 108 14.37 4.92 0.98
C GLU A 108 12.95 4.65 0.46
N ILE A 109 12.65 3.41 0.08
CA ILE A 109 11.30 3.00 -0.33
C ILE A 109 10.27 3.32 0.77
N ARG A 110 10.60 2.98 2.02
CA ARG A 110 9.71 3.26 3.16
C ARG A 110 9.45 4.75 3.33
N GLU A 111 10.49 5.58 3.26
CA GLU A 111 10.38 7.02 3.46
C GLU A 111 9.60 7.71 2.34
N ARG A 112 9.89 7.31 1.10
CA ARG A 112 9.16 7.77 -0.08
C ARG A 112 7.69 7.41 0.02
N GLY A 113 7.37 6.14 0.29
CA GLY A 113 5.98 5.68 0.41
C GLY A 113 5.24 6.36 1.57
N ARG A 114 5.92 6.67 2.68
CA ARG A 114 5.34 7.46 3.79
C ARG A 114 4.98 8.87 3.35
N THR A 115 5.85 9.50 2.57
CA THR A 115 5.66 10.86 2.05
C THR A 115 4.49 10.90 1.06
N GLU A 116 4.46 9.95 0.12
CA GLU A 116 3.36 9.79 -0.84
C GLU A 116 2.02 9.56 -0.14
N ALA A 117 1.94 8.62 0.81
CA ALA A 117 0.71 8.36 1.56
C ALA A 117 0.23 9.58 2.36
N ARG A 118 1.16 10.36 2.92
CA ARG A 118 0.81 11.62 3.61
C ARG A 118 0.27 12.66 2.63
N ALA A 119 0.90 12.81 1.47
CA ALA A 119 0.45 13.73 0.43
C ALA A 119 -0.95 13.36 -0.10
N THR A 120 -1.19 12.08 -0.41
CA THR A 120 -2.50 11.57 -0.83
C THR A 120 -3.57 11.87 0.21
N ARG A 121 -3.31 11.57 1.49
CA ARG A 121 -4.27 11.82 2.57
C ARG A 121 -4.58 13.32 2.74
N ALA A 122 -3.56 14.18 2.66
CA ALA A 122 -3.75 15.62 2.73
C ALA A 122 -4.57 16.17 1.55
N ALA A 123 -4.34 15.65 0.34
CA ALA A 123 -5.11 16.00 -0.85
C ALA A 123 -6.58 15.53 -0.75
N SER A 124 -6.84 14.32 -0.23
CA SER A 124 -8.21 13.86 0.00
C SER A 124 -8.93 14.68 1.07
N ALA A 125 -8.24 15.08 2.14
CA ALA A 125 -8.81 15.92 3.19
C ALA A 125 -9.17 17.32 2.67
N SER A 126 -8.35 17.92 1.80
CA SER A 126 -8.68 19.21 1.19
C SER A 126 -9.78 19.11 0.13
N ALA A 127 -9.81 18.03 -0.67
CA ALA A 127 -10.87 17.79 -1.66
C ALA A 127 -12.26 17.60 -1.03
N ALA A 128 -12.32 17.10 0.22
CA ALA A 128 -13.57 16.97 0.96
C ALA A 128 -14.14 18.32 1.46
N ILE A 129 -13.34 19.39 1.45
CA ILE A 129 -13.80 20.72 1.85
C ILE A 129 -14.42 21.40 0.61
N LEU A 130 -15.71 21.15 0.40
CA LEU A 130 -16.52 21.97 -0.49
C LEU A 130 -16.83 23.28 0.23
N THR A 131 -16.11 24.34 -0.10
CA THR A 131 -16.38 25.69 0.41
C THR A 131 -17.60 26.28 -0.31
N PRO A 132 -18.63 26.75 0.43
CA PRO A 132 -19.74 27.48 -0.17
C PRO A 132 -19.24 28.72 -0.92
N GLY A 133 -19.78 28.97 -2.11
CA GLY A 133 -19.40 30.12 -2.95
C GLY A 133 -18.30 29.84 -3.98
N GLU A 134 -17.72 28.64 -4.01
CA GLU A 134 -16.83 28.25 -5.10
C GLU A 134 -17.60 27.79 -6.36
N ALA A 135 -17.10 28.16 -7.54
CA ALA A 135 -17.68 27.76 -8.82
C ALA A 135 -17.24 26.34 -9.18
N TRP A 136 -18.07 25.36 -8.84
CA TRP A 136 -17.87 23.95 -9.19
C TRP A 136 -18.68 23.58 -10.44
N GLN A 137 -18.08 22.80 -11.34
CA GLN A 137 -18.78 22.21 -12.48
C GLN A 137 -19.06 20.72 -12.22
N LEU A 138 -20.29 20.28 -12.50
CA LEU A 138 -20.69 18.88 -12.42
C LEU A 138 -20.75 18.29 -13.83
N LEU A 139 -19.94 17.26 -14.08
CA LEU A 139 -19.82 16.58 -15.36
C LEU A 139 -20.33 15.14 -15.23
N PRO A 140 -21.46 14.78 -15.86
CA PRO A 140 -21.96 13.41 -15.81
C PRO A 140 -21.01 12.45 -16.55
N VAL A 141 -20.60 11.39 -15.86
CA VAL A 141 -19.72 10.35 -16.41
C VAL A 141 -20.52 9.15 -16.86
N THR A 142 -21.38 8.63 -15.99
CA THR A 142 -22.33 7.53 -16.25
C THR A 142 -23.72 7.90 -15.70
N SER A 143 -24.70 7.00 -15.82
CA SER A 143 -26.04 7.16 -15.23
C SER A 143 -26.04 7.29 -13.71
N HIS A 144 -24.97 6.85 -13.03
CA HIS A 144 -24.88 6.84 -11.56
C HIS A 144 -23.64 7.55 -11.01
N VAL A 145 -22.76 8.08 -11.87
CA VAL A 145 -21.51 8.72 -11.47
C VAL A 145 -21.33 10.06 -12.19
N ALA A 146 -21.03 11.11 -11.43
CA ALA A 146 -20.67 12.43 -11.94
C ALA A 146 -19.36 12.91 -11.30
N LEU A 147 -18.57 13.68 -12.06
CA LEU A 147 -17.36 14.35 -11.58
C LEU A 147 -17.68 15.77 -11.17
N LEU A 148 -17.11 16.19 -10.05
CA LEU A 148 -17.14 17.57 -9.60
C LEU A 148 -15.74 18.16 -9.79
N THR A 149 -15.61 19.25 -10.56
CA THR A 149 -14.32 19.91 -10.83
C THR A 149 -14.36 21.39 -10.45
N LYS A 150 -13.27 21.85 -9.84
CA LYS A 150 -12.98 23.26 -9.51
C LYS A 150 -12.19 23.97 -10.62
N SER A 151 -11.58 23.19 -11.53
CA SER A 151 -10.66 23.75 -12.50
C SER A 151 -11.39 24.50 -13.60
N SER A 152 -10.93 25.72 -13.91
CA SER A 152 -11.29 26.44 -15.14
C SER A 152 -10.71 25.77 -16.39
N ALA A 153 -9.77 24.83 -16.25
CA ALA A 153 -9.27 24.04 -17.38
C ALA A 153 -10.25 22.89 -17.67
N PRO A 154 -10.86 22.85 -18.87
CA PRO A 154 -11.81 21.80 -19.22
C PRO A 154 -11.11 20.44 -19.25
N ILE A 155 -11.72 19.42 -18.64
CA ILE A 155 -11.30 18.03 -18.81
C ILE A 155 -11.44 17.71 -20.30
N SER A 156 -10.35 17.31 -20.94
CA SER A 156 -10.38 16.97 -22.37
C SER A 156 -11.31 15.80 -22.64
N ALA A 157 -11.85 15.73 -23.86
CA ALA A 157 -12.69 14.61 -24.28
C ALA A 157 -11.98 13.25 -24.10
N GLU A 158 -10.66 13.20 -24.26
CA GLU A 158 -9.87 11.99 -24.06
C GLU A 158 -9.80 11.56 -22.59
N GLN A 159 -9.56 12.50 -21.68
CA GLN A 159 -9.57 12.20 -20.24
C GLN A 159 -10.95 11.74 -19.77
N LEU A 160 -12.03 12.36 -20.25
CA LEU A 160 -13.40 11.91 -19.96
C LEU A 160 -13.67 10.49 -20.51
N ARG A 161 -13.15 10.17 -21.69
CA ARG A 161 -13.23 8.82 -22.27
C ARG A 161 -12.54 7.79 -21.39
N GLN A 162 -11.31 8.09 -20.94
CA GLN A 162 -10.54 7.21 -20.07
C GLN A 162 -11.22 6.99 -18.72
N ILE A 163 -11.74 8.06 -18.11
CA ILE A 163 -12.48 7.96 -16.84
C ILE A 163 -13.76 7.13 -17.01
N ARG A 164 -14.51 7.33 -18.12
CA ARG A 164 -15.68 6.51 -18.46
C ARG A 164 -15.32 5.03 -18.65
N ALA A 165 -14.19 4.73 -19.29
CA ALA A 165 -13.73 3.36 -19.50
C ALA A 165 -13.40 2.64 -18.18
N ILE A 166 -12.78 3.34 -17.23
CA ILE A 166 -12.47 2.79 -15.89
C ILE A 166 -13.77 2.52 -15.11
N LEU A 167 -14.71 3.47 -15.12
CA LEU A 167 -15.94 3.38 -14.34
C LEU A 167 -17.02 2.50 -14.99
N GLY A 168 -16.96 2.30 -16.30
CA GLY A 168 -17.88 1.46 -17.06
C GLY A 168 -17.52 -0.03 -17.10
N ASN A 169 -16.30 -0.41 -16.71
CA ASN A 169 -15.85 -1.80 -16.66
C ASN A 169 -15.69 -2.28 -15.20
N PRO A 170 -16.70 -2.95 -14.61
CA PRO A 170 -16.55 -3.58 -13.29
C PRO A 170 -15.61 -4.80 -13.31
N SER A 171 -15.06 -5.21 -14.47
CA SER A 171 -14.27 -6.44 -14.62
C SER A 171 -13.33 -6.37 -15.83
N ALA A 172 -12.22 -5.64 -15.74
CA ALA A 172 -11.11 -5.79 -16.69
C ALA A 172 -9.82 -6.08 -15.93
N SER A 173 -9.70 -7.33 -15.47
CA SER A 173 -8.40 -7.94 -15.20
C SER A 173 -7.61 -7.97 -16.52
N PRO A 174 -6.31 -7.60 -16.56
CA PRO A 174 -5.52 -7.68 -17.78
C PRO A 174 -5.14 -9.16 -18.01
N ALA A 175 -6.03 -9.92 -18.62
CA ALA A 175 -5.72 -11.26 -19.13
C ALA A 175 -5.04 -11.12 -20.50
N ALA A 176 -3.85 -11.72 -20.57
CA ALA A 176 -2.96 -11.77 -21.72
C ALA A 176 -3.67 -12.15 -23.03
N SER A 177 -3.53 -11.28 -24.04
CA SER A 177 -3.65 -11.68 -25.44
C SER A 177 -2.35 -12.36 -25.85
N GLY A 178 -2.36 -13.69 -25.95
CA GLY A 178 -1.41 -14.44 -26.76
C GLY A 178 -2.10 -14.83 -28.08
N PRO A 179 -1.46 -14.68 -29.25
CA PRO A 179 -2.06 -15.08 -30.51
C PRO A 179 -1.96 -16.61 -30.66
N GLU A 180 -3.07 -17.23 -31.05
CA GLU A 180 -3.12 -18.62 -31.51
C GLU A 180 -2.61 -18.67 -32.96
N HIS A 181 -1.65 -19.55 -33.22
CA HIS A 181 -1.33 -20.11 -34.53
C HIS A 181 -1.16 -21.61 -34.39
#